data_AF-A0A930Z2R0-F1
#
_entry.id   AF-A0A930Z2R0-F1
#
_cell.length_a   1.000
_cell.length_b   1.000
_cell.length_c   1.000
_cell.angle_alpha   90.00
_cell.angle_beta   90.00
_cell.angle_gamma   90.00
#
_symmetry.space_group_name_H-M   'P 1'
#
loop_
_entity.id
_entity.type
_entity.pdbx_description
1 polymer ?
#
loop_
_entity_poly.entity_id
_entity_poly.type
_entity_poly.pdbx_seq_one_letter_code
_entity_poly.pdbx_strand_id
1 'polypeptide(L)'
;MPPLEAFVPSIGIGLILLVMLWFALGTQRNISRGNALLRWLQGGLPILGRRTTLRWLGSSAVELGIVEPAPPFREATVVIVLEPRDVSVLWAFARSRGRRDFVIVRVNLVRAPRFSMDVRDPRGWTGRSERRADDAGRGDGDWRVLDWSGGCVALAGPGADDAAVRAVWRQMSETTGGVWRLTVQPMVPHLEVHFRPPAPDAVTAERVLAPIRDLGAALAPR
;
A
#
# COMPACT_ATOMS: atom_id res chain seq x y z
N MET A 1 14.96 54.93 9.86
CA MET A 1 14.41 53.61 9.47
C MET A 1 15.33 52.55 10.07
N PRO A 2 14.81 51.57 10.83
CA PRO A 2 15.65 50.52 11.39
C PRO A 2 16.40 49.77 10.28
N PRO A 3 17.68 49.41 10.47
CA PRO A 3 18.45 48.68 9.46
C PRO A 3 17.82 47.31 9.21
N LEU A 4 17.73 46.90 7.96
CA LEU A 4 17.14 45.62 7.55
C LEU A 4 17.80 44.42 8.24
N GLU A 5 19.06 44.55 8.63
CA GLU A 5 19.83 43.56 9.39
C GLU A 5 19.24 43.24 10.77
N ALA A 6 18.55 44.20 11.40
CA ALA A 6 17.90 43.99 12.70
C ALA A 6 16.69 43.04 12.61
N PHE A 7 16.11 42.86 11.42
CA PHE A 7 14.97 41.96 11.20
C PHE A 7 15.37 40.54 10.82
N VAL A 8 16.60 40.34 10.34
CA VAL A 8 17.12 39.01 9.96
C VAL A 8 16.95 37.96 11.06
N PRO A 9 17.36 38.20 12.33
CA PRO A 9 17.19 37.20 13.39
C PRO A 9 15.71 36.93 13.69
N SER A 10 14.87 37.96 13.70
CA SER A 10 13.42 37.83 13.94
C SER A 10 12.73 37.03 12.84
N ILE A 11 13.10 37.25 11.58
CA ILE A 11 12.61 36.47 10.43
C ILE A 11 13.06 35.03 10.55
N GLY A 12 14.33 34.79 10.90
CA GLY A 12 14.87 33.44 11.11
C GLY A 12 14.12 32.68 12.21
N ILE A 13 13.90 33.31 13.35
CA ILE A 13 13.11 32.74 14.46
C ILE A 13 11.69 32.44 14.01
N GLY A 14 11.03 33.39 13.33
CA GLY A 14 9.67 33.22 12.80
C GLY A 14 9.57 32.02 11.85
N LEU A 15 10.54 31.84 10.96
CA LEU A 15 10.59 30.71 10.03
C LEU A 15 10.79 29.38 10.78
N ILE A 16 11.68 29.34 11.77
CA ILE A 16 11.91 28.14 12.58
C ILE A 16 10.62 27.76 13.33
N LEU A 17 9.96 28.72 13.98
CA LEU A 17 8.69 28.49 14.68
C LEU A 17 7.61 27.98 13.73
N LEU A 18 7.51 28.54 12.53
CA LEU A 18 6.58 28.08 11.50
C LEU A 18 6.85 26.64 11.09
N VAL A 19 8.12 26.27 10.86
CA VAL A 19 8.51 24.90 10.51
C VAL A 19 8.22 23.92 11.65
N MET A 20 8.55 24.29 12.90
CA MET A 20 8.27 23.47 14.07
C MET A 20 6.76 23.26 14.28
N LEU A 21 5.97 24.33 14.14
CA LEU A 21 4.52 24.26 14.26
C LEU A 21 3.93 23.38 13.16
N TRP A 22 4.41 23.50 11.91
CA TRP A 22 4.00 22.63 10.83
C TRP A 22 4.32 21.17 11.13
N PHE A 23 5.55 20.88 11.54
CA PHE A 23 6.01 19.54 11.86
C PHE A 23 5.14 18.89 12.95
N ALA A 24 4.84 19.63 14.03
CA ALA A 24 3.98 19.16 15.10
C ALA A 24 2.55 18.86 14.62
N LEU A 25 1.95 19.79 13.86
CA LEU A 25 0.60 19.61 13.31
C LEU A 25 0.53 18.47 12.27
N GLY A 26 1.56 18.33 11.45
CA GLY A 26 1.71 17.25 10.46
C GLY A 26 1.81 15.88 11.13
N THR A 27 2.66 15.77 12.15
CA THR A 27 2.82 14.56 12.97
C THR A 27 1.50 14.17 13.64
N GLN A 28 0.82 15.13 14.29
CA GLN A 28 -0.46 14.87 14.95
C GLN A 28 -1.55 14.42 13.97
N ARG A 29 -1.60 15.02 12.77
CA ARG A 29 -2.51 14.61 11.71
C ARG A 29 -2.21 13.20 11.20
N ASN A 30 -0.94 12.84 11.04
CA ASN A 30 -0.57 11.48 10.64
C ASN A 30 -0.92 10.45 11.71
N ILE A 31 -0.64 10.72 12.98
CA ILE A 31 -1.01 9.83 14.09
C ILE A 31 -2.54 9.64 14.12
N SER A 32 -3.31 10.72 14.03
CA SER A 32 -4.78 10.65 14.00
C SER A 32 -5.31 9.84 12.82
N ARG A 33 -4.77 10.08 11.61
CA ARG A 33 -5.13 9.34 10.39
C ARG A 33 -4.74 7.87 10.47
N GLY A 34 -3.54 7.56 10.94
CA GLY A 34 -3.07 6.19 11.14
C GLY A 34 -3.95 5.45 12.15
N ASN A 35 -4.27 6.07 13.29
CA ASN A 35 -5.19 5.49 14.29
C ASN A 35 -6.60 5.26 13.74
N ALA A 36 -7.11 6.16 12.88
CA ALA A 36 -8.39 5.95 12.21
C ALA A 36 -8.34 4.75 11.25
N LEU A 37 -7.28 4.63 10.45
CA LEU A 37 -7.09 3.48 9.55
C LEU A 37 -6.87 2.18 10.33
N LEU A 38 -6.18 2.21 11.46
CA LEU A 38 -6.01 1.06 12.34
C LEU A 38 -7.35 0.58 12.91
N ARG A 39 -8.18 1.49 13.43
CA ARG A 39 -9.54 1.15 13.90
C ARG A 39 -10.40 0.57 12.79
N TRP A 40 -10.31 1.14 11.59
CA TRP A 40 -11.01 0.59 10.43
C TRP A 40 -10.50 -0.84 10.09
N LEU A 41 -9.19 -1.04 10.03
CA LEU A 41 -8.57 -2.34 9.74
C LEU A 41 -8.90 -3.40 10.78
N GLN A 42 -9.06 -3.04 12.06
CA GLN A 42 -9.42 -3.98 13.12
C GLN A 42 -10.66 -4.81 12.79
N GLY A 43 -11.62 -4.28 12.04
CA GLY A 43 -12.76 -5.06 11.57
C GLY A 43 -12.35 -6.20 10.63
N GLY A 44 -11.37 -5.99 9.75
CA GLY A 44 -10.97 -6.96 8.72
C GLY A 44 -9.76 -7.84 9.08
N LEU A 45 -8.96 -7.47 10.07
CA LEU A 45 -7.77 -8.24 10.48
C LEU A 45 -8.06 -9.70 10.85
N PRO A 46 -9.19 -10.06 11.52
CA PRO A 46 -9.53 -11.46 11.81
C PRO A 46 -9.60 -12.37 10.58
N ILE A 47 -9.82 -11.82 9.39
CA ILE A 47 -9.79 -12.55 8.11
C ILE A 47 -8.37 -13.02 7.76
N LEU A 48 -7.37 -12.23 8.13
CA LEU A 48 -5.96 -12.53 7.89
C LEU A 48 -5.35 -13.36 9.02
N GLY A 49 -5.82 -13.18 10.26
CA GLY A 49 -5.42 -13.99 11.40
C GLY A 49 -5.89 -13.43 12.75
N ARG A 50 -5.69 -14.20 13.81
CA ARG A 50 -6.28 -13.94 15.14
C ARG A 50 -5.48 -12.98 16.00
N ARG A 51 -4.15 -12.98 15.87
CA ARG A 51 -3.25 -12.16 16.66
C ARG A 51 -2.39 -11.30 15.75
N THR A 52 -2.27 -10.02 16.10
CA THR A 52 -1.51 -9.04 15.33
C THR A 52 -0.54 -8.29 16.24
N THR A 53 0.71 -8.12 15.82
CA THR A 53 1.60 -7.11 16.38
C THR A 53 1.40 -5.79 15.66
N LEU A 54 1.74 -4.69 16.32
CA LEU A 54 1.69 -3.35 15.76
C LEU A 54 3.00 -2.65 16.05
N ARG A 55 3.61 -2.08 15.01
CA ARG A 55 4.82 -1.26 15.13
C ARG A 55 4.69 0.00 14.29
N TRP A 56 4.87 1.16 14.92
CA TRP A 56 5.05 2.41 14.19
C TRP A 56 6.47 2.49 13.62
N LEU A 57 6.57 2.84 12.34
CA LEU A 57 7.81 3.10 11.63
C LEU A 57 7.91 4.61 11.41
N GLY A 58 8.42 5.31 12.43
CA GLY A 58 8.42 6.77 12.49
C GLY A 58 7.01 7.37 12.59
N SER A 59 6.80 8.52 11.94
CA SER A 59 5.54 9.28 11.95
C SER A 59 4.57 8.90 10.82
N SER A 60 5.02 8.11 9.84
CA SER A 60 4.37 8.03 8.52
C SER A 60 4.13 6.60 8.02
N ALA A 61 4.46 5.58 8.81
CA ALA A 61 4.11 4.21 8.47
C ALA A 61 3.79 3.38 9.72
N VAL A 62 2.87 2.43 9.57
CA VAL A 62 2.50 1.46 10.59
C VAL A 62 2.55 0.08 9.99
N GLU A 63 3.26 -0.83 10.65
CA GLU A 63 3.35 -2.23 10.28
C GLU A 63 2.55 -3.08 11.25
N LEU A 64 1.68 -3.93 10.69
CA LEU A 64 0.87 -4.91 11.40
C LEU A 64 1.32 -6.30 10.96
N GLY A 65 2.05 -7.01 11.83
CA GLY A 65 2.44 -8.39 11.57
C GLY A 65 1.40 -9.35 12.12
N ILE A 66 0.92 -10.31 11.33
CA ILE A 66 -0.05 -11.32 11.78
C ILE A 66 0.72 -12.51 12.38
N VAL A 67 0.63 -12.70 13.69
CA VAL A 67 1.36 -13.72 14.46
C VAL A 67 0.70 -15.09 14.34
N GLU A 68 -0.64 -15.12 14.27
CA GLU A 68 -1.43 -16.34 14.08
C GLU A 68 -2.26 -16.22 12.80
N PRO A 69 -1.65 -16.42 11.61
CA PRO A 69 -2.35 -16.28 10.33
C PRO A 69 -3.45 -17.33 10.18
N ALA A 70 -4.58 -16.90 9.61
CA ALA A 70 -5.65 -17.82 9.23
C ALA A 70 -5.26 -18.56 7.93
N PRO A 71 -5.67 -19.83 7.74
CA PRO A 71 -5.51 -20.51 6.47
C PRO A 71 -6.14 -19.67 5.34
N PRO A 72 -5.50 -19.54 4.17
CA PRO A 72 -4.34 -20.31 3.66
C PRO A 72 -2.97 -19.64 3.90
N PHE A 73 -2.90 -18.68 4.82
CA PHE A 73 -1.68 -17.91 5.05
C PHE A 73 -0.73 -18.61 6.02
N ARG A 74 0.56 -18.61 5.69
CA ARG A 74 1.67 -18.94 6.58
C ARG A 74 2.16 -17.70 7.34
N GLU A 75 2.10 -16.54 6.71
CA GLU A 75 2.46 -15.24 7.26
C GLU A 75 1.66 -14.16 6.53
N ALA A 76 1.30 -13.10 7.25
CA ALA A 76 0.64 -11.94 6.65
C ALA A 76 1.16 -10.67 7.33
N THR A 77 1.37 -9.61 6.55
CA THR A 77 1.80 -8.30 7.02
C THR A 77 1.00 -7.24 6.32
N VAL A 78 0.41 -6.32 7.10
CA VAL A 78 -0.30 -5.15 6.58
C VAL A 78 0.50 -3.91 6.92
N VAL A 79 0.88 -3.13 5.92
CA VAL A 79 1.62 -1.88 6.10
C VAL A 79 0.75 -0.72 5.68
N ILE A 80 0.47 0.19 6.60
CA ILE A 80 -0.17 1.47 6.34
C ILE A 80 0.94 2.47 6.05
N VAL A 81 0.88 3.13 4.89
CA VAL A 81 1.82 4.19 4.53
C VAL A 81 1.05 5.49 4.38
N LEU A 82 1.40 6.47 5.20
CA LEU A 82 0.79 7.79 5.23
C LEU A 82 1.58 8.77 4.35
N GLU A 83 0.90 9.84 3.93
CA GLU A 83 1.58 11.01 3.35
C GLU A 83 2.53 11.63 4.40
N PRO A 84 3.72 12.14 4.01
CA PRO A 84 4.72 12.69 4.93
C PRO A 84 4.36 14.13 5.37
N ARG A 85 3.20 14.30 6.03
CA ARG A 85 2.60 15.61 6.35
C ARG A 85 3.42 16.44 7.33
N ASP A 86 4.32 15.81 8.06
CA ASP A 86 5.30 16.41 8.96
C ASP A 86 6.38 17.22 8.23
N VAL A 87 6.67 16.89 6.96
CA VAL A 87 7.64 17.61 6.13
C VAL A 87 6.92 18.36 5.00
N SER A 88 6.58 19.62 5.21
CA SER A 88 5.71 20.44 4.34
C SER A 88 6.06 20.40 2.85
N VAL A 89 7.32 20.66 2.50
CA VAL A 89 7.79 20.71 1.11
C VAL A 89 7.72 19.33 0.46
N LEU A 90 8.17 18.30 1.17
CA LEU A 90 8.11 16.91 0.70
C LEU A 90 6.66 16.45 0.54
N TRP A 91 5.77 16.84 1.45
CA TRP A 91 4.35 16.54 1.37
C TRP A 91 3.71 17.16 0.13
N ALA A 92 3.92 18.45 -0.11
CA ALA A 92 3.38 19.15 -1.26
C ALA A 92 3.86 18.51 -2.58
N PHE A 93 5.15 18.19 -2.67
CA PHE A 93 5.74 17.54 -3.83
C PHE A 93 5.25 16.09 -4.03
N ALA A 94 5.17 15.28 -2.97
CA ALA A 94 4.69 13.92 -3.07
C ALA A 94 3.20 13.88 -3.46
N ARG A 95 2.40 14.78 -2.88
CA ARG A 95 0.97 14.92 -3.15
C ARG A 95 0.70 15.39 -4.58
N SER A 96 1.49 16.32 -5.11
CA SER A 96 1.36 16.76 -6.51
C SER A 96 1.70 15.63 -7.50
N ARG A 97 2.57 14.70 -7.11
CA ARG A 97 2.85 13.45 -7.85
C ARG A 97 1.86 12.32 -7.59
N GLY A 98 0.75 12.59 -6.91
CA GLY A 98 -0.34 11.63 -6.70
C GLY A 98 -0.16 10.69 -5.51
N ARG A 99 0.88 10.85 -4.69
CA ARG A 99 1.02 10.07 -3.45
C ARG A 99 -0.14 10.42 -2.52
N ARG A 100 -0.84 9.39 -2.06
CA ARG A 100 -1.89 9.46 -1.03
C ARG A 100 -1.55 8.48 0.09
N ASP A 101 -2.32 8.47 1.16
CA ASP A 101 -2.27 7.37 2.11
C ASP A 101 -2.65 6.07 1.38
N PHE A 102 -1.96 4.97 1.66
CA PHE A 102 -2.23 3.67 1.05
C PHE A 102 -1.92 2.52 2.01
N VAL A 103 -2.48 1.36 1.71
CA VAL A 103 -2.27 0.13 2.46
C VAL A 103 -1.61 -0.89 1.54
N ILE A 104 -0.61 -1.57 2.07
CA ILE A 104 0.06 -2.72 1.45
C ILE A 104 -0.33 -3.95 2.27
N VAL A 105 -0.85 -4.97 1.61
CA VAL A 105 -1.09 -6.28 2.20
C VAL A 105 -0.14 -7.26 1.54
N ARG A 106 0.75 -7.85 2.33
CA ARG A 106 1.70 -8.89 1.91
C ARG A 106 1.32 -10.17 2.60
N VAL A 107 1.17 -11.26 1.85
CA VAL A 107 0.87 -12.57 2.40
C VAL A 107 1.77 -13.63 1.80
N ASN A 108 2.20 -14.53 2.68
CA ASN A 108 2.91 -15.76 2.32
C ASN A 108 1.92 -16.89 2.46
N LEU A 109 1.59 -17.55 1.37
CA LEU A 109 0.72 -18.72 1.37
C LEU A 109 1.45 -19.96 1.93
N VAL A 110 0.70 -20.88 2.54
CA VAL A 110 1.23 -22.18 3.00
C VAL A 110 1.83 -22.98 1.84
N ARG A 111 1.21 -22.92 0.65
CA ARG A 111 1.73 -23.50 -0.60
C ARG A 111 1.99 -22.37 -1.59
N ALA A 112 3.19 -22.32 -2.16
CA ALA A 112 3.55 -21.28 -3.12
C ALA A 112 2.71 -21.38 -4.40
N PRO A 113 2.29 -20.24 -4.99
CA PRO A 113 1.71 -20.21 -6.32
C PRO A 113 2.65 -20.82 -7.36
N ARG A 114 2.09 -21.45 -8.40
CA ARG A 114 2.87 -22.07 -9.48
C ARG A 114 3.18 -21.12 -10.65
N PHE A 115 2.64 -19.91 -10.61
CA PHE A 115 2.78 -18.92 -11.66
C PHE A 115 3.08 -17.55 -11.06
N SER A 116 3.54 -16.65 -11.92
CA SER A 116 3.73 -15.24 -11.59
C SER A 116 2.80 -14.37 -12.40
N MET A 117 2.24 -13.35 -11.79
CA MET A 117 1.41 -12.36 -12.45
C MET A 117 1.52 -11.02 -11.71
N ASP A 118 1.60 -9.92 -12.45
CA ASP A 118 1.72 -8.60 -11.86
C ASP A 118 0.84 -7.60 -12.60
N VAL A 119 -0.08 -6.98 -11.88
CA VAL A 119 -1.02 -5.98 -12.38
C VAL A 119 -0.71 -4.67 -11.69
N ARG A 120 -0.48 -3.61 -12.47
CA ARG A 120 -0.10 -2.30 -11.97
C ARG A 120 -0.95 -1.21 -12.60
N ASP A 121 -1.36 -0.24 -11.80
CA ASP A 121 -1.88 1.04 -12.31
C ASP A 121 -0.71 2.03 -12.45
N PRO A 122 -0.29 2.42 -13.67
CA PRO A 122 0.79 3.38 -13.89
C PRO A 122 0.55 4.76 -13.24
N ARG A 123 -0.71 5.10 -12.95
CA ARG A 123 -1.09 6.34 -12.26
C ARG A 123 -0.93 6.22 -10.74
N GLY A 124 -0.90 5.00 -10.21
CA GLY A 124 -0.68 4.70 -8.81
C GLY A 124 0.75 4.94 -8.35
N TRP A 125 0.95 5.36 -7.09
CA TRP A 125 2.27 5.68 -6.56
C TRP A 125 3.25 4.50 -6.66
N THR A 126 2.78 3.30 -6.34
CA THR A 126 3.61 2.07 -6.37
C THR A 126 3.52 1.31 -7.70
N GLY A 127 2.59 1.69 -8.58
CA GLY A 127 2.47 1.13 -9.93
C GLY A 127 3.34 1.87 -10.95
N ARG A 128 3.78 3.09 -10.63
CA ARG A 128 4.70 3.92 -11.45
C ARG A 128 6.15 3.43 -11.46
N SER A 129 6.45 2.19 -11.05
CA SER A 129 7.82 1.70 -11.19
C SER A 129 8.19 1.81 -12.67
N GLU A 130 9.23 2.59 -12.94
CA GLU A 130 9.88 2.63 -14.25
C GLU A 130 10.16 1.19 -14.65
N ARG A 131 9.97 0.87 -15.94
CA ARG A 131 10.28 -0.41 -16.59
C ARG A 131 11.70 -0.96 -16.33
N ARG A 132 12.52 -0.34 -15.46
CA ARG A 132 13.98 -0.36 -15.52
C ARG A 132 14.72 -1.11 -14.41
N ALA A 133 14.11 -1.43 -13.26
CA ALA A 133 14.77 -2.19 -12.18
C ALA A 133 14.52 -3.70 -12.25
N ASP A 134 13.81 -4.12 -13.27
CA ASP A 134 12.91 -5.25 -13.22
C ASP A 134 13.15 -6.15 -14.47
N ASP A 135 13.92 -5.65 -15.44
CA ASP A 135 14.54 -6.40 -16.54
C ASP A 135 15.89 -7.05 -16.13
N ALA A 136 16.51 -6.59 -15.03
CA ALA A 136 17.87 -7.01 -14.66
C ALA A 136 17.95 -8.33 -13.85
N GLY A 137 16.81 -8.90 -13.45
CA GLY A 137 16.74 -10.15 -12.67
C GLY A 137 15.63 -11.11 -13.09
N ARG A 138 14.91 -10.82 -14.18
CA ARG A 138 13.84 -11.66 -14.70
C ARG A 138 14.37 -12.51 -15.83
N GLY A 139 14.78 -13.72 -15.47
CA GLY A 139 15.26 -14.71 -16.43
C GLY A 139 14.31 -14.86 -17.63
N ASP A 140 14.95 -15.08 -18.78
CA ASP A 140 14.57 -15.57 -20.11
C ASP A 140 13.22 -16.33 -20.29
N GLY A 141 12.15 -15.86 -19.65
CA GLY A 141 10.84 -16.49 -19.63
C GLY A 141 9.85 -15.78 -20.55
N ASP A 142 8.96 -16.56 -21.16
CA ASP A 142 7.85 -16.11 -22.02
C ASP A 142 6.76 -15.38 -21.21
N TRP A 143 7.04 -14.13 -20.83
CA TRP A 143 6.08 -13.25 -20.18
C TRP A 143 5.14 -12.63 -21.20
N ARG A 144 3.84 -12.72 -20.95
CA ARG A 144 2.81 -12.15 -21.82
C ARG A 144 2.28 -10.86 -21.22
N VAL A 145 2.30 -9.79 -22.01
CA VAL A 145 1.58 -8.55 -21.69
C VAL A 145 0.10 -8.79 -21.97
N LEU A 146 -0.73 -8.59 -20.95
CA LEU A 146 -2.18 -8.73 -21.07
C LEU A 146 -2.83 -7.36 -21.14
N ASP A 147 -3.86 -7.24 -21.96
CA ASP A 147 -4.73 -6.07 -21.92
C ASP A 147 -5.50 -6.04 -20.59
N TRP A 148 -5.47 -4.89 -19.92
CA TRP A 148 -6.09 -4.67 -18.63
C TRP A 148 -6.87 -3.36 -18.63
N SER A 149 -8.14 -3.46 -18.24
CA SER A 149 -9.06 -2.32 -18.24
C SER A 149 -8.52 -1.15 -17.41
N GLY A 150 -8.81 0.07 -17.83
CA GLY A 150 -8.52 1.29 -17.07
C GLY A 150 -7.11 1.86 -17.25
N GLY A 151 -6.37 1.40 -18.28
CA GLY A 151 -5.00 1.85 -18.55
C GLY A 151 -3.96 1.22 -17.62
N CYS A 152 -4.33 0.13 -16.96
CA CYS A 152 -3.42 -0.68 -16.16
C CYS A 152 -2.56 -1.56 -17.08
N VAL A 153 -1.42 -2.01 -16.55
CA VAL A 153 -0.53 -2.94 -17.26
C VAL A 153 -0.50 -4.24 -16.47
N ALA A 154 -0.76 -5.35 -17.15
CA ALA A 154 -0.69 -6.68 -16.58
C ALA A 154 0.37 -7.53 -17.30
N LEU A 155 1.21 -8.19 -16.51
CA LEU A 155 2.23 -9.13 -16.97
C LEU A 155 1.90 -10.49 -16.40
N ALA A 156 1.84 -11.52 -17.24
CA ALA A 156 1.53 -12.87 -16.84
C ALA A 156 2.65 -13.82 -17.28
N GLY A 157 3.16 -14.59 -16.33
CA GLY A 157 4.07 -15.69 -16.60
C GLY A 157 3.35 -16.93 -17.14
N PRO A 158 4.10 -17.99 -17.47
CA PRO A 158 3.52 -19.25 -17.93
C PRO A 158 2.52 -19.84 -16.93
N GLY A 159 1.37 -20.31 -17.42
CA GLY A 159 0.35 -20.96 -16.58
C GLY A 159 -0.41 -20.02 -15.63
N ALA A 160 -0.31 -18.70 -15.81
CA ALA A 160 -1.05 -17.74 -14.99
C ALA A 160 -2.57 -17.83 -15.22
N ASP A 161 -3.31 -17.87 -14.11
CA ASP A 161 -4.76 -17.70 -14.09
C ASP A 161 -5.09 -16.21 -13.94
N ASP A 162 -5.41 -15.56 -15.06
CA ASP A 162 -5.76 -14.14 -15.07
C ASP A 162 -7.19 -13.87 -14.61
N ALA A 163 -8.10 -14.86 -14.67
CA ALA A 163 -9.50 -14.67 -14.32
C ALA A 163 -9.69 -14.37 -12.82
N ALA A 164 -9.02 -15.14 -11.95
CA ALA A 164 -9.06 -14.93 -10.51
C ALA A 164 -8.48 -13.55 -10.12
N VAL A 165 -7.33 -13.19 -10.72
CA VAL A 165 -6.68 -11.90 -10.45
C VAL A 165 -7.52 -10.73 -10.97
N ARG A 166 -8.16 -10.85 -12.14
CA ARG A 166 -9.08 -9.84 -12.69
C ARG A 166 -10.29 -9.63 -11.78
N ALA A 167 -10.89 -10.70 -11.27
CA ALA A 167 -12.05 -10.62 -10.38
C ALA A 167 -11.70 -9.84 -9.10
N VAL A 168 -10.57 -10.17 -8.47
CA VAL A 168 -10.09 -9.50 -7.25
C VAL A 168 -9.74 -8.04 -7.52
N TRP A 169 -9.01 -7.76 -8.61
CA TRP A 169 -8.69 -6.40 -9.02
C TRP A 169 -9.94 -5.53 -9.19
N ARG A 170 -10.96 -6.05 -9.88
CA ARG A 170 -12.23 -5.35 -10.11
C ARG A 170 -12.96 -5.07 -8.79
N GLN A 171 -13.16 -6.10 -7.97
CA GLN A 171 -13.85 -5.99 -6.69
C GLN A 171 -13.15 -5.00 -5.74
N MET A 172 -11.82 -5.03 -5.69
CA MET A 172 -11.05 -4.08 -4.89
C MET A 172 -11.10 -2.67 -5.47
N SER A 173 -11.12 -2.51 -6.80
CA SER A 173 -11.26 -1.20 -7.43
C SER A 173 -12.62 -0.54 -7.14
N GLU A 174 -13.67 -1.33 -6.93
CA GLU A 174 -15.02 -0.86 -6.56
C GLU A 174 -15.16 -0.52 -5.07
N THR A 175 -14.38 -1.17 -4.21
CA THR A 175 -14.50 -1.07 -2.74
C THR A 175 -13.44 -0.18 -2.09
N THR A 176 -12.42 0.24 -2.84
CA THR A 176 -11.30 1.05 -2.37
C THR A 176 -11.21 2.38 -3.13
N GLY A 177 -10.31 3.27 -2.72
CA GLY A 177 -10.00 4.49 -3.46
C GLY A 177 -9.14 4.27 -4.71
N GLY A 178 -8.97 3.01 -5.15
CA GLY A 178 -8.14 2.57 -6.27
C GLY A 178 -7.08 1.56 -5.86
N VAL A 179 -6.87 0.55 -6.70
CA VAL A 179 -5.78 -0.44 -6.57
C VAL A 179 -4.60 0.02 -7.40
N TRP A 180 -3.41 0.02 -6.82
CA TRP A 180 -2.19 0.45 -7.49
C TRP A 180 -1.33 -0.71 -7.98
N ARG A 181 -1.35 -1.83 -7.26
CA ARG A 181 -0.57 -3.01 -7.60
C ARG A 181 -1.20 -4.26 -7.00
N LEU A 182 -1.21 -5.35 -7.77
CA LEU A 182 -1.54 -6.69 -7.33
C LEU A 182 -0.53 -7.63 -7.97
N THR A 183 0.31 -8.24 -7.16
CA THR A 183 1.36 -9.17 -7.60
C THR A 183 1.13 -10.55 -6.99
N VAL A 184 1.18 -11.58 -7.81
CA VAL A 184 1.22 -12.99 -7.44
C VAL A 184 2.54 -13.57 -7.94
N GLN A 185 3.26 -14.31 -7.11
CA GLN A 185 4.52 -14.93 -7.52
C GLN A 185 4.86 -16.16 -6.65
N PRO A 186 5.69 -17.11 -7.15
CA PRO A 186 6.15 -18.25 -6.37
C PRO A 186 7.12 -17.89 -5.24
N MET A 187 7.74 -16.71 -5.29
CA MET A 187 8.69 -16.23 -4.28
C MET A 187 8.00 -15.35 -3.23
N VAL A 188 8.48 -15.38 -2.00
CA VAL A 188 7.97 -14.53 -0.91
C VAL A 188 8.24 -13.04 -1.20
N PRO A 189 7.25 -12.13 -1.05
CA PRO A 189 5.85 -12.41 -0.71
C PRO A 189 5.06 -13.01 -1.86
N HIS A 190 4.29 -14.07 -1.58
CA HIS A 190 3.55 -14.81 -2.62
C HIS A 190 2.42 -13.98 -3.25
N LEU A 191 1.77 -13.15 -2.44
CA LEU A 191 0.73 -12.21 -2.87
C LEU A 191 0.96 -10.86 -2.19
N GLU A 192 1.00 -9.80 -2.99
CA GLU A 192 1.17 -8.42 -2.55
C GLU A 192 0.12 -7.52 -3.22
N VAL A 193 -0.63 -6.77 -2.41
CA VAL A 193 -1.69 -5.88 -2.90
C VAL A 193 -1.53 -4.49 -2.31
N HIS A 194 -1.51 -3.49 -3.16
CA HIS A 194 -1.40 -2.08 -2.78
C HIS A 194 -2.67 -1.36 -3.20
N PHE A 195 -3.34 -0.72 -2.26
CA PHE A 195 -4.57 0.01 -2.54
C PHE A 195 -4.69 1.27 -1.68
N ARG A 196 -5.48 2.22 -2.18
CA ARG A 196 -5.86 3.40 -1.41
C ARG A 196 -7.03 3.04 -0.51
N PRO A 197 -6.96 3.22 0.82
CA PRO A 197 -8.07 2.89 1.70
C PRO A 197 -9.32 3.72 1.33
N PRO A 198 -10.52 3.12 1.43
CA PRO A 198 -11.77 3.87 1.28
C PRO A 198 -11.91 4.91 2.39
N ALA A 199 -12.94 5.76 2.29
CA ALA A 199 -13.35 6.52 3.47
C ALA A 199 -13.78 5.53 4.58
N PRO A 200 -13.37 5.72 5.85
CA PRO A 200 -13.57 4.73 6.92
C PRO A 200 -15.01 4.24 7.09
N ASP A 201 -16.00 5.10 6.83
CA ASP A 201 -17.42 4.78 7.01
C ASP A 201 -18.10 4.29 5.71
N ALA A 202 -17.40 4.29 4.58
CA ALA A 202 -17.98 3.94 3.28
C ALA A 202 -18.01 2.42 3.04
N VAL A 203 -16.95 1.72 3.44
CA VAL A 203 -16.78 0.28 3.20
C VAL A 203 -16.04 -0.35 4.37
N THR A 204 -16.49 -1.49 4.88
CA THR A 204 -15.81 -2.20 5.97
C THR A 204 -14.48 -2.81 5.52
N ALA A 205 -13.50 -2.89 6.43
CA ALA A 205 -12.22 -3.52 6.12
C ALA A 205 -12.37 -4.99 5.73
N GLU A 206 -13.34 -5.70 6.30
CA GLU A 206 -13.66 -7.08 5.94
C GLU A 206 -13.98 -7.22 4.45
N ARG A 207 -14.82 -6.32 3.92
CA ARG A 207 -15.22 -6.33 2.51
C ARG A 207 -14.06 -6.02 1.57
N VAL A 208 -13.07 -5.25 2.02
CA VAL A 208 -11.84 -4.94 1.27
C VAL A 208 -10.82 -6.07 1.33
N LEU A 209 -10.70 -6.77 2.47
CA LEU A 209 -9.68 -7.82 2.68
C LEU A 209 -10.16 -9.23 2.27
N ALA A 210 -11.47 -9.50 2.28
CA ALA A 210 -12.01 -10.80 1.87
C ALA A 210 -11.55 -11.25 0.46
N PRO A 211 -11.51 -10.39 -0.57
CA PRO A 211 -11.02 -10.77 -1.91
C PRO A 211 -9.57 -11.25 -1.90
N ILE A 212 -8.73 -10.68 -1.01
CA ILE A 212 -7.32 -11.07 -0.88
C ILE A 212 -7.21 -12.48 -0.28
N ARG A 213 -8.04 -12.79 0.73
CA ARG A 213 -8.13 -14.14 1.30
C ARG A 213 -8.64 -15.15 0.29
N ASP A 214 -9.70 -14.81 -0.43
CA ASP A 214 -10.32 -15.72 -1.38
C ASP A 214 -9.35 -16.00 -2.56
N LEU A 215 -8.58 -14.99 -3.00
CA LEU A 215 -7.48 -15.19 -3.93
C LEU A 215 -6.41 -16.11 -3.37
N GLY A 216 -5.97 -15.87 -2.13
CA GLY A 216 -5.00 -16.75 -1.47
C GLY A 216 -5.47 -18.21 -1.41
N ALA A 217 -6.77 -18.44 -1.21
CA ALA A 217 -7.36 -19.78 -1.14
C ALA A 217 -7.41 -20.46 -2.51
N ALA A 218 -7.69 -19.69 -3.57
CA ALA A 218 -7.65 -20.17 -4.94
C ALA A 218 -6.22 -20.52 -5.40
N LEU A 219 -5.22 -19.75 -4.95
CA LEU A 219 -3.81 -19.95 -5.32
C LEU A 219 -3.13 -21.10 -4.54
N ALA A 220 -3.61 -21.42 -3.35
CA ALA A 220 -3.12 -22.51 -2.52
C ALA A 220 -4.24 -23.48 -2.15
N PRO A 221 -4.81 -24.22 -3.13
CA PRO A 221 -5.83 -25.22 -2.85
C PRO A 221 -5.26 -26.31 -1.92
N ARG A 222 -6.11 -26.78 -0.99
CA ARG A 222 -5.80 -27.78 0.04
C ARG A 222 -5.10 -29.01 -0.56
#